data_AF-A0A522PNT1-F1
#
_entry.id   AF-A0A522PNT1-F1
#
_cell.length_a   1.000
_cell.length_b   1.000
_cell.length_c   1.000
_cell.angle_alpha   90.00
_cell.angle_beta   90.00
_cell.angle_gamma   90.00
#
_symmetry.space_group_name_H-M   'P 1'
#
loop_
_entity.id
_entity.type
_entity.pdbx_description
1 polymer ?
#
loop_
_entity_poly.entity_id
_entity_poly.type
_entity_poly.pdbx_seq_one_letter_code
_entity_poly.pdbx_strand_id
1 'polypeptide(L)'
;MTRAELIARTSQLIDEGERLQSSPSMGALRLWLQLSDDLLASAWGPMDRYHLAWLSVGRPKGRVRGRSMTPDEEATYVREVAEQKTAALRMSLKAIAEQGMPFVGEDR
;
A
#
# COMPACT_ATOMS: atom_id res chain seq x y z
N MET A 1 2.15 2.88 19.31
CA MET A 1 1.83 3.83 18.22
C MET A 1 0.43 4.29 18.51
N THR A 2 0.20 5.60 18.58
CA THR A 2 -1.14 6.08 18.93
C THR A 2 -2.09 5.94 17.75
N ARG A 3 -3.40 5.89 18.00
CA ARG A 3 -4.43 5.89 16.95
C ARG A 3 -4.29 7.11 16.03
N ALA A 4 -4.03 8.29 16.60
CA ALA A 4 -3.83 9.51 15.83
C ALA A 4 -2.61 9.42 14.90
N GLU A 5 -1.51 8.82 15.38
CA GLU A 5 -0.30 8.61 14.58
C GLU A 5 -0.55 7.63 13.42
N LEU A 6 -1.25 6.52 13.69
CA LEU A 6 -1.59 5.54 12.65
C LEU A 6 -2.51 6.13 11.58
N ILE A 7 -3.51 6.92 11.98
CA ILE A 7 -4.38 7.66 11.05
C ILE A 7 -3.54 8.60 10.17
N ALA A 8 -2.70 9.45 10.78
CA ALA A 8 -1.89 10.41 10.05
C ALA A 8 -0.93 9.75 9.05
N ARG A 9 -0.21 8.70 9.48
CA ARG A 9 0.71 7.95 8.62
C ARG A 9 -0.01 7.22 7.49
N THR A 10 -1.19 6.64 7.75
CA THR A 10 -1.99 5.97 6.72
C THR A 10 -2.48 6.96 5.68
N SER A 11 -2.97 8.14 6.09
CA SER A 11 -3.36 9.22 5.17
C SER A 11 -2.19 9.69 4.31
N GLN A 12 -1.01 9.89 4.91
CA GLN A 12 0.19 10.27 4.14
C GLN A 12 0.56 9.24 3.07
N LEU A 13 0.45 7.94 3.37
CA LEU A 13 0.70 6.88 2.40
C LEU A 13 -0.38 6.83 1.30
N ILE A 14 -1.63 7.17 1.60
CA ILE A 14 -2.68 7.32 0.58
C ILE A 14 -2.31 8.45 -0.39
N ASP A 15 -1.92 9.62 0.13
CA ASP A 15 -1.53 10.76 -0.71
C ASP A 15 -0.31 10.42 -1.60
N GLU A 16 0.65 9.64 -1.08
CA GLU A 16 1.80 9.17 -1.86
C GLU A 16 1.40 8.16 -2.94
N GLY A 17 0.46 7.25 -2.63
CA GLY A 17 -0.09 6.33 -3.61
C GLY A 17 -0.82 7.05 -4.75
N GLU A 18 -1.53 8.13 -4.46
CA GLU A 18 -2.17 9.00 -5.46
C GLU A 18 -1.14 9.78 -6.30
N ARG A 19 -0.06 10.26 -5.67
CA ARG A 19 1.07 10.87 -6.39
C ARG A 19 1.73 9.89 -7.35
N LEU A 20 1.97 8.65 -6.94
CA LEU A 20 2.51 7.59 -7.79
C LEU A 20 1.62 7.26 -8.98
N GLN A 21 0.29 7.36 -8.81
CA GLN A 21 -0.64 7.21 -9.92
C GLN A 21 -0.45 8.34 -10.94
N SER A 22 -0.18 9.58 -10.51
CA SER A 22 -0.01 10.72 -11.43
C SER A 22 1.40 10.84 -12.02
N SER A 23 2.42 10.52 -11.23
CA SER A 23 3.85 10.57 -11.56
C SER A 23 4.53 9.23 -11.28
N PRO A 24 4.40 8.25 -12.18
CA PRO A 24 4.88 6.89 -11.97
C PRO A 24 6.40 6.81 -11.84
N SER A 25 6.87 6.08 -10.83
CA SER A 25 8.28 5.74 -10.64
C SER A 25 8.40 4.39 -9.96
N MET A 26 9.13 3.45 -10.58
CA MET A 26 9.35 2.13 -10.00
C MET A 26 10.15 2.18 -8.69
N GLY A 27 11.13 3.08 -8.60
CA GLY A 27 11.92 3.27 -7.37
C GLY A 27 11.05 3.76 -6.22
N ALA A 28 10.23 4.78 -6.47
CA ALA A 28 9.31 5.32 -5.47
C ALA A 28 8.22 4.31 -5.09
N LEU A 29 7.69 3.54 -6.06
CA LEU A 29 6.74 2.47 -5.80
C LEU A 29 7.30 1.43 -4.83
N ARG A 30 8.53 0.95 -5.04
CA ARG A 30 9.14 -0.08 -4.17
C ARG A 30 9.29 0.42 -2.73
N LEU A 31 9.77 1.65 -2.57
CA LEU A 31 9.90 2.27 -1.25
C LEU A 31 8.53 2.44 -0.59
N TRP A 32 7.55 2.96 -1.32
CA TRP A 32 6.20 3.17 -0.81
C TRP A 32 5.51 1.85 -0.41
N LEU A 33 5.70 0.78 -1.17
CA LEU A 33 5.20 -0.56 -0.82
C LEU A 33 5.83 -1.05 0.49
N GLN A 34 7.17 -0.93 0.62
CA GLN A 34 7.87 -1.33 1.84
C GLN A 34 7.34 -0.57 3.07
N LEU A 35 7.25 0.76 2.98
CA LEU A 35 6.74 1.60 4.07
C LEU A 35 5.28 1.27 4.42
N SER A 36 4.47 0.96 3.41
CA SER A 36 3.08 0.57 3.61
C SER A 36 2.96 -0.79 4.30
N ASP A 37 3.79 -1.75 3.91
CA ASP A 37 3.82 -3.08 4.54
C ASP A 37 4.33 -3.01 5.98
N ASP A 38 5.37 -2.21 6.26
CA ASP A 38 5.89 -2.00 7.60
C ASP A 38 4.85 -1.35 8.53
N LEU A 39 4.13 -0.33 8.04
CA LEU A 39 3.06 0.31 8.81
C LEU A 39 1.94 -0.68 9.11
N LEU A 40 1.44 -1.38 8.09
CA LEU A 40 0.37 -2.36 8.26
C LEU A 40 0.79 -3.51 9.17
N ALA A 41 2.02 -4.00 9.06
CA ALA A 41 2.53 -5.04 9.95
C ALA A 41 2.63 -4.58 11.40
N SER A 42 2.98 -3.30 11.63
CA SER A 42 3.02 -2.73 12.98
C SER A 42 1.63 -2.61 13.62
N ALA A 43 0.59 -2.35 12.83
CA ALA A 43 -0.78 -2.17 13.30
C ALA A 43 -1.56 -3.49 13.38
N TRP A 44 -1.37 -4.40 12.42
CA TRP A 44 -2.21 -5.60 12.27
C TRP A 44 -1.46 -6.91 12.57
N GLY A 45 -0.16 -6.82 12.88
CA GLY A 45 0.73 -7.96 13.02
C GLY A 45 1.31 -8.43 11.68
N PRO A 46 2.25 -9.38 11.69
CA PRO A 46 2.92 -9.86 10.47
C PRO A 46 1.89 -10.37 9.45
N MET A 47 1.78 -9.69 8.32
CA MET A 47 0.92 -10.12 7.22
C MET A 47 1.60 -11.29 6.48
N ASP A 48 0.98 -12.46 6.47
CA ASP A 48 1.50 -13.59 5.73
C ASP A 48 1.29 -13.44 4.20
N ARG A 49 1.79 -14.40 3.43
CA ARG A 49 1.71 -14.43 1.96
C ARG A 49 0.25 -14.41 1.44
N TYR A 50 -0.71 -14.83 2.26
CA TYR A 50 -2.14 -14.84 1.92
C TYR A 50 -2.78 -13.45 2.12
N HIS A 51 -2.30 -12.67 3.09
CA HIS A 51 -2.74 -11.27 3.28
C HIS A 51 -2.34 -10.37 2.09
N LEU A 52 -1.16 -10.58 1.51
CA LEU A 52 -0.71 -9.87 0.31
C LEU A 52 -1.49 -10.28 -0.96
N ALA A 53 -1.90 -11.54 -1.06
CA ALA A 53 -2.76 -12.02 -2.14
C ALA A 53 -4.22 -11.50 -2.03
N TRP A 54 -4.73 -11.32 -0.80
CA TRP A 54 -6.08 -10.81 -0.53
C TRP A 54 -6.29 -9.36 -0.96
N LEU A 55 -5.24 -8.53 -0.91
CA LEU A 55 -5.30 -7.14 -1.40
C LEU A 55 -5.21 -7.02 -2.93
N SER A 56 -5.07 -8.12 -3.67
CA SER A 56 -4.84 -8.16 -5.13
C SER A 56 -3.62 -7.36 -5.62
N VAL A 57 -2.82 -6.81 -4.72
CA VAL A 57 -1.63 -6.01 -5.02
C VAL A 57 -0.58 -6.91 -5.68
N GLY A 58 -0.13 -6.54 -6.90
CA GLY A 58 1.00 -7.20 -7.56
C GLY A 58 0.64 -8.27 -8.61
N ARG A 59 -0.60 -8.32 -9.08
CA ARG A 59 -0.94 -8.99 -10.36
C ARG A 59 -1.38 -7.99 -11.43
N PRO A 60 -0.45 -7.16 -11.94
CA PRO A 60 -0.73 -6.32 -13.08
C PRO A 60 -1.11 -7.17 -14.30
N LYS A 61 -2.02 -6.64 -15.11
CA LYS A 61 -2.62 -7.38 -16.23
C LYS A 61 -1.59 -7.78 -17.29
N GLY A 62 -0.50 -7.00 -17.42
CA GLY A 62 0.59 -7.21 -18.37
C GLY A 62 1.89 -7.68 -17.71
N ARG A 63 1.92 -8.88 -17.09
CA ARG A 63 3.16 -9.41 -16.49
C ARG A 63 4.17 -9.80 -17.59
N VAL A 64 5.10 -8.89 -17.89
CA VAL A 64 6.23 -9.14 -18.80
C VAL A 64 7.16 -10.20 -18.19
N ARG A 65 7.52 -11.24 -18.96
CA ARG A 65 8.48 -12.30 -18.57
C ARG A 65 9.61 -12.35 -19.59
N GLY A 66 10.83 -12.56 -19.11
CA GLY A 66 12.00 -12.83 -19.96
C GLY A 66 12.61 -11.61 -20.68
N ARG A 67 12.12 -10.39 -20.43
CA ARG A 67 12.72 -9.12 -20.88
C ARG A 67 12.43 -7.99 -19.91
N SER A 68 13.17 -6.89 -20.03
CA SER A 68 12.86 -5.62 -19.33
C SER A 68 11.54 -5.03 -19.83
N MET A 69 10.81 -4.36 -18.94
CA MET A 69 9.64 -3.56 -19.29
C MET A 69 10.04 -2.35 -20.12
N THR A 70 9.17 -1.90 -21.03
CA THR A 70 9.28 -0.57 -21.61
C THR A 70 8.89 0.50 -20.57
N PRO A 71 9.27 1.78 -20.77
CA PRO A 71 8.86 2.85 -19.87
C PRO A 71 7.33 2.96 -19.68
N ASP A 72 6.55 2.74 -20.74
CA ASP A 72 5.08 2.78 -20.67
C ASP A 72 4.49 1.58 -19.92
N GLU A 73 5.07 0.38 -20.11
CA GLU A 73 4.71 -0.81 -19.36
C GLU A 73 5.02 -0.63 -17.87
N GLU A 74 6.18 -0.04 -17.55
CA GLU A 74 6.57 0.29 -16.18
C GLU A 74 5.61 1.30 -15.55
N ALA A 75 5.29 2.39 -16.27
CA ALA A 75 4.37 3.41 -15.78
C ALA A 75 2.97 2.84 -15.53
N THR A 76 2.48 1.96 -16.42
CA THR A 76 1.20 1.27 -16.26
C THR A 76 1.22 0.34 -15.06
N TYR A 77 2.29 -0.46 -14.91
CA TYR A 77 2.50 -1.33 -13.76
C TYR A 77 2.43 -0.54 -12.45
N VAL A 78 3.14 0.58 -12.37
CA VAL A 78 3.18 1.42 -11.17
C VAL A 78 1.80 1.95 -10.84
N ARG A 79 1.05 2.45 -11.83
CA ARG A 79 -0.33 2.95 -11.62
C ARG A 79 -1.24 1.86 -11.07
N GLU A 80 -1.25 0.67 -11.69
CA GLU A 80 -2.11 -0.44 -11.28
C GLU A 80 -1.81 -0.89 -9.84
N VAL A 81 -0.53 -1.02 -9.49
CA VAL A 81 -0.13 -1.44 -8.14
C VAL A 81 -0.40 -0.36 -7.10
N ALA A 82 -0.13 0.90 -7.43
CA ALA A 82 -0.40 2.04 -6.56
C ALA A 82 -1.90 2.20 -6.28
N GLU A 83 -2.75 2.05 -7.30
CA GLU A 83 -4.21 2.08 -7.16
C GLU A 83 -4.71 1.00 -6.17
N GLN A 84 -4.30 -0.25 -6.39
CA GLN A 84 -4.71 -1.39 -5.56
C GLN A 84 -4.31 -1.22 -4.10
N LYS A 85 -3.04 -0.86 -3.86
CA LYS A 85 -2.53 -0.70 -2.49
C LYS A 85 -3.11 0.53 -1.80
N THR A 86 -3.39 1.61 -2.54
CA THR A 86 -4.09 2.79 -2.01
C THR A 86 -5.51 2.43 -1.55
N ALA A 87 -6.23 1.61 -2.32
CA ALA A 87 -7.56 1.13 -1.91
C ALA A 87 -7.50 0.34 -0.59
N ALA A 88 -6.50 -0.53 -0.43
CA ALA A 88 -6.27 -1.27 0.82
C ALA A 88 -5.98 -0.33 2.00
N LEU A 89 -5.14 0.69 1.81
CA LEU A 89 -4.84 1.68 2.84
C LEU A 89 -6.09 2.49 3.24
N ARG A 90 -6.95 2.85 2.29
CA ARG A 90 -8.24 3.52 2.58
C ARG A 90 -9.17 2.63 3.41
N MET A 91 -9.23 1.33 3.12
CA MET A 91 -9.99 0.38 3.94
C MET A 91 -9.44 0.29 5.37
N SER A 92 -8.11 0.23 5.52
CA SER A 92 -7.45 0.25 6.83
C SER A 92 -7.76 1.55 7.58
N LEU A 93 -7.62 2.70 6.92
CA LEU A 93 -7.94 4.02 7.49
C LEU A 93 -9.38 4.08 7.99
N LYS A 94 -10.33 3.60 7.19
CA LYS A 94 -11.75 3.53 7.59
C LYS A 94 -11.95 2.66 8.84
N ALA A 95 -11.34 1.49 8.89
CA ALA A 95 -11.44 0.59 10.05
C ALA A 95 -10.95 1.28 11.35
N ILE A 96 -9.88 2.07 11.26
CA ILE A 96 -9.29 2.74 12.42
C ILE A 96 -10.03 4.04 12.76
N ALA A 97 -10.31 4.89 11.78
CA ALA A 97 -10.85 6.23 12.02
C ALA A 97 -12.36 6.23 12.28
N GLU A 98 -13.12 5.41 11.54
CA GLU A 98 -14.59 5.43 11.61
C GLU A 98 -15.15 4.30 12.46
N GLN A 99 -14.53 3.10 12.38
CA GLN A 99 -15.06 1.92 13.06
C GLN A 99 -14.44 1.67 14.43
N GLY A 100 -13.43 2.46 14.82
CA GLY A 100 -12.76 2.31 16.10
C GLY A 100 -12.11 0.94 16.30
N MET A 101 -11.75 0.26 15.20
CA MET A 101 -11.18 -1.09 15.28
C MET A 101 -9.88 -1.05 16.10
N PRO A 102 -9.73 -1.94 17.11
CA PRO A 102 -8.50 -2.02 17.88
C PRO A 102 -7.38 -2.60 17.03
N PHE A 103 -6.15 -2.16 17.30
CA PHE A 103 -4.96 -2.61 16.57
C PHE A 103 -3.81 -2.94 17.53
N VAL A 104 -2.81 -3.66 17.02
CA VAL A 104 -1.65 -4.10 17.80
C VAL A 104 -0.89 -2.88 18.33
N GLY A 105 -0.75 -2.80 19.65
CA GLY A 105 0.00 -1.73 20.31
C GLY A 105 -0.73 -0.39 20.41
N GLU A 106 -2.06 -0.39 20.32
CA GLU A 106 -2.90 0.78 20.63
C GLU A 106 -2.76 1.23 22.10
N ASP A 107 -2.49 0.29 23.01
CA ASP A 107 -2.34 0.54 24.46
C ASP A 107 -0.88 0.82 24.91
N ARG A 108 0.01 1.22 23.98
CA ARG A 108 1.40 1.60 24.28
C ARG A 108 1.68 3.07 23.99
#